data_AF-A4JFI7-F1
#
_entry.id   AF-A4JFI7-F1
#
_cell.length_a   1.000
_cell.length_b   1.000
_cell.length_c   1.000
_cell.angle_alpha   90.00
_cell.angle_beta   90.00
_cell.angle_gamma   90.00
#
_symmetry.space_group_name_H-M   'P 1'
#
loop_
_entity.id
_entity.type
_entity.pdbx_description
1 polymer ?
#
loop_
_entity_poly.entity_id
_entity_poly.type
_entity_poly.pdbx_seq_one_letter_code
_entity_poly.pdbx_strand_id
1 'polypeptide(L)'
;MLEQLSEALAAPDSTGGAPVALRRPTARWFYAASPCLLALLLVGSPIAARGLGGDWPVGVSLWFAAVAVWFAAEWREARDVERPGSFAVVAAMMGASFFSVAWIAQPFTTEHHGLAWDGMSYWRMFNAFNGIALGPVTAPFGQRIGLPLFATFLPGRPVVAFLTLAMLSWVAGLAALGYTLRAHFRLSGPWIVATVAWACIFYASPDRYGIFGPFSVDAPAFAILCGFLALARSRRLTSGGQVAFGVIAGLFGALFKETALMWATFGFVGHAWVVFRASATSDDSDAGAQAGALRRGSVRLAASVVDRRTRPWLGLTLGAAAGLALAQIPFGASAGVSNAHALIYWLHWRLEHPLDFVRIVVAWTLALAPFLALAFSQLWLRMAHKWPSVADVELAEASKGSETAHVPGLIGVDRGLWIALGLWVFVSAFSGLDLTRFAFSALPLAAPLIIRAVSETRASIAALSFALTLPIARPWSVVPSPTVALDAPPMGWKLDGLTSWFAEYAHPVWLLAWMIGAMAAGALIAWRRTRSDCDPT
;
A
#
# COMPACT_ATOMS: atom_id res chain seq x y z
N MET A 1 21.99 32.51 71.88
CA MET A 1 22.77 32.94 70.70
C MET A 1 22.07 32.42 69.46
N LEU A 2 21.05 33.15 69.04
CA LEU A 2 20.26 32.98 67.83
C LEU A 2 20.22 34.38 67.20
N GLU A 3 21.03 34.58 66.17
CA GLU A 3 20.94 35.64 65.15
C GLU A 3 21.61 34.98 63.93
N GLN A 4 21.00 34.82 62.76
CA GLN A 4 20.23 35.80 62.01
C GLN A 4 19.04 35.14 61.30
N LEU A 5 17.86 35.74 61.49
CA LEU A 5 16.59 35.40 60.86
C LEU A 5 15.87 36.74 60.61
N SER A 6 16.21 37.40 59.50
CA SER A 6 15.52 38.58 58.94
C SER A 6 16.29 38.89 57.65
N GLU A 7 15.82 38.61 56.45
CA GLU A 7 14.71 39.21 55.70
C GLU A 7 14.60 38.31 54.45
N ALA A 8 13.49 37.73 54.05
CA ALA A 8 12.28 38.40 53.68
C ALA A 8 11.12 37.41 53.67
N LEU A 9 10.32 37.46 54.74
CA LEU A 9 8.88 37.26 54.64
C LEU A 9 8.29 38.66 54.37
N ALA A 10 8.10 38.99 53.11
CA ALA A 10 7.13 39.99 52.71
C ALA A 10 5.88 39.25 52.22
N ALA A 11 4.74 39.66 52.75
CA ALA A 11 3.40 39.09 52.63
C ALA A 11 2.87 39.04 51.16
N PRO A 12 1.76 38.30 50.92
CA PRO A 12 1.34 37.84 49.61
C PRO A 12 0.46 38.86 48.89
N ASP A 13 0.87 39.28 47.69
CA ASP A 13 -0.05 39.95 46.77
C ASP A 13 -0.77 38.92 45.90
N SER A 14 -2.03 38.73 46.28
CA SER A 14 -3.08 38.10 45.51
C SER A 14 -3.35 38.86 44.21
N THR A 15 -2.90 38.36 43.07
CA THR A 15 -3.60 38.54 41.78
C THR A 15 -3.21 37.45 40.79
N GLY A 16 -4.21 36.71 40.28
CA GLY A 16 -4.12 35.97 39.01
C GLY A 16 -3.48 34.58 39.04
N GLY A 17 -4.19 33.61 39.62
CA GLY A 17 -3.83 32.19 39.47
C GLY A 17 -3.87 31.73 38.01
N ALA A 18 -2.71 31.38 37.46
CA ALA A 18 -2.62 30.37 36.40
C ALA A 18 -2.33 29.03 37.09
N PRO A 19 -3.07 27.94 36.79
CA PRO A 19 -2.75 26.65 37.36
C PRO A 19 -1.38 26.22 36.83
N VAL A 20 -0.39 26.20 37.71
CA VAL A 20 0.87 25.48 37.49
C VAL A 20 0.47 24.03 37.28
N ALA A 21 0.37 23.63 36.01
CA ALA A 21 0.12 22.26 35.63
C ALA A 21 1.20 21.41 36.28
N LEU A 22 0.81 20.66 37.30
CA LEU A 22 1.55 19.54 37.87
C LEU A 22 1.91 18.60 36.72
N ARG A 23 3.06 18.83 36.09
CA ARG A 23 3.73 17.85 35.25
C ARG A 23 4.12 16.72 36.19
N ARG A 24 3.23 15.74 36.35
CA ARG A 24 3.55 14.47 36.96
C ARG A 24 4.85 13.97 36.30
N PRO A 25 5.88 13.59 37.07
CA PRO A 25 7.06 12.94 36.51
C PRO A 25 6.64 11.54 36.10
N THR A 26 6.03 11.44 34.93
CA THR A 26 5.77 10.17 34.28
C THR A 26 7.13 9.60 33.90
N ALA A 27 7.55 8.61 34.69
CA ALA A 27 8.78 7.82 34.61
C ALA A 27 9.43 7.77 33.21
N ARG A 28 10.42 8.63 32.94
CA ARG A 28 11.12 8.75 31.63
C ARG A 28 11.54 7.41 31.00
N TRP A 29 11.75 6.37 31.80
CA TRP A 29 12.10 5.01 31.39
C TRP A 29 10.95 4.19 30.79
N PHE A 30 9.69 4.48 31.14
CA PHE A 30 8.50 3.92 30.49
C PHE A 30 8.21 4.60 29.13
N TYR A 31 8.83 5.76 28.90
CA TYR A 31 8.51 6.71 27.82
C TYR A 31 9.63 6.87 26.79
N ALA A 32 10.82 6.36 27.07
CA ALA A 32 11.77 5.98 26.03
C ALA A 32 11.34 4.61 25.52
N ALA A 33 10.57 4.56 24.44
CA ALA A 33 10.36 3.32 23.71
C ALA A 33 11.72 2.88 23.17
N SER A 34 12.50 2.17 23.99
CA SER A 34 13.82 1.72 23.55
C SER A 34 13.60 0.79 22.35
N PRO A 35 14.44 0.85 21.31
CA PRO A 35 14.45 -0.15 20.25
C PRO A 35 14.46 -1.58 20.82
N CYS A 36 15.01 -1.77 22.02
CA CYS A 36 14.95 -3.02 22.78
C CYS A 36 13.54 -3.40 23.25
N LEU A 37 12.71 -2.47 23.75
CA LEU A 37 11.31 -2.74 24.12
C LEU A 37 10.48 -3.05 22.88
N LEU A 38 10.65 -2.28 21.81
CA LEU A 38 10.00 -2.56 20.53
C LEU A 38 10.41 -3.93 20.00
N ALA A 39 11.72 -4.25 19.98
CA ALA A 39 12.23 -5.55 19.60
C ALA A 39 11.69 -6.67 20.51
N LEU A 40 11.62 -6.45 21.82
CA LEU A 40 11.13 -7.45 22.77
C LEU A 40 9.62 -7.70 22.62
N LEU A 41 8.82 -6.69 22.31
CA LEU A 41 7.39 -6.88 22.00
C LEU A 41 7.19 -7.55 20.63
N LEU A 42 7.96 -7.17 19.61
CA LEU A 42 7.86 -7.74 18.26
C LEU A 42 8.37 -9.20 18.23
N VAL A 43 9.48 -9.53 18.89
CA VAL A 43 10.03 -10.90 19.00
C VAL A 43 9.32 -11.72 20.07
N GLY A 44 8.82 -11.07 21.12
CA GLY A 44 8.08 -11.72 22.20
C GLY A 44 6.64 -12.06 21.81
N SER A 45 5.99 -11.32 20.91
CA SER A 45 4.58 -11.57 20.52
C SER A 45 4.32 -12.98 19.93
N PRO A 46 5.17 -13.54 19.04
CA PRO A 46 4.97 -14.90 18.52
C PRO A 46 5.35 -15.98 19.56
N ILE A 47 6.38 -15.72 20.38
CA ILE A 47 6.81 -16.64 21.47
C ILE A 47 5.75 -16.70 22.57
N ALA A 48 5.19 -15.56 22.96
CA ALA A 48 4.14 -15.44 23.96
C ALA A 48 2.83 -16.06 23.48
N ALA A 49 2.44 -15.86 22.21
CA ALA A 49 1.29 -16.54 21.62
C ALA A 49 1.43 -18.07 21.74
N ARG A 50 2.61 -18.61 21.43
CA ARG A 50 2.89 -20.04 21.54
C ARG A 50 3.03 -20.54 22.98
N GLY A 51 3.68 -19.78 23.85
CA GLY A 51 4.01 -20.19 25.23
C GLY A 51 2.85 -20.08 26.21
N LEU A 52 1.88 -19.20 25.96
CA LEU A 52 0.70 -19.02 26.81
C LEU A 52 -0.47 -19.94 26.42
N GLY A 53 -0.29 -20.83 25.44
CA GLY A 53 -1.41 -21.52 24.78
C GLY A 53 -2.44 -20.53 24.22
N GLY A 54 -1.99 -19.30 23.93
CA GLY A 54 -2.85 -18.16 23.70
C GLY A 54 -3.37 -18.16 22.28
N ASP A 55 -4.69 -18.15 22.16
CA ASP A 55 -5.38 -17.96 20.90
C ASP A 55 -4.81 -16.74 20.14
N TRP A 56 -4.95 -16.77 18.80
CA TRP A 56 -4.68 -15.66 17.87
C TRP A 56 -4.86 -14.23 18.42
N PRO A 57 -5.95 -13.91 19.15
CA PRO A 57 -6.17 -12.57 19.64
C PRO A 57 -5.07 -12.06 20.59
N VAL A 58 -4.41 -12.94 21.36
CA VAL A 58 -3.36 -12.54 22.33
C VAL A 58 -2.10 -12.07 21.59
N GLY A 59 -1.63 -12.87 20.61
CA GLY A 59 -0.48 -12.50 19.79
C GLY A 59 -0.71 -11.22 19.00
N VAL A 60 -1.89 -11.09 18.40
CA VAL A 60 -2.30 -9.87 17.67
C VAL A 60 -2.36 -8.66 18.60
N SER A 61 -2.88 -8.81 19.82
CA SER A 61 -2.96 -7.70 20.80
C SER A 61 -1.58 -7.22 21.25
N LEU A 62 -0.63 -8.14 21.48
CA LEU A 62 0.76 -7.80 21.79
C LEU A 62 1.45 -7.09 20.62
N TRP A 63 1.18 -7.53 19.39
CA TRP A 63 1.66 -6.84 18.19
C TRP A 63 1.08 -5.42 18.07
N PHE A 64 -0.22 -5.23 18.35
CA PHE A 64 -0.84 -3.90 18.41
C PHE A 64 -0.21 -3.00 19.48
N ALA A 65 0.14 -3.56 20.64
CA ALA A 65 0.87 -2.81 21.66
C ALA A 65 2.24 -2.34 21.13
N ALA A 66 2.97 -3.19 20.38
CA ALA A 66 4.22 -2.80 19.74
C ALA A 66 4.03 -1.67 18.71
N VAL A 67 2.98 -1.74 17.89
CA VAL A 67 2.61 -0.66 16.95
C VAL A 67 2.35 0.65 17.71
N ALA A 68 1.57 0.61 18.79
CA ALA A 68 1.26 1.78 19.59
C ALA A 68 2.50 2.40 20.25
N VAL A 69 3.43 1.55 20.73
CA VAL A 69 4.71 1.99 21.28
C VAL A 69 5.56 2.69 20.21
N TRP A 70 5.65 2.14 19.00
CA TRP A 70 6.35 2.81 17.90
C TRP A 70 5.69 4.13 17.51
N PHE A 71 4.36 4.15 17.42
CA PHE A 71 3.60 5.37 17.14
C PHE A 71 3.88 6.47 18.17
N ALA A 72 3.94 6.12 19.45
CA ALA A 72 4.26 7.06 20.53
C ALA A 72 5.72 7.54 20.49
N ALA A 73 6.65 6.71 20.02
CA ALA A 73 8.06 7.09 19.82
C ALA A 73 8.19 8.12 18.69
N GLU A 74 7.61 7.83 17.53
CA GLU A 74 7.66 8.70 16.34
C GLU A 74 6.90 10.02 16.54
N TRP A 75 5.84 10.01 17.35
CA TRP A 75 5.17 11.24 17.77
C TRP A 75 6.15 12.21 18.46
N ARG A 76 7.07 11.68 19.26
CA ARG A 76 7.97 12.47 20.11
C ARG A 76 9.24 12.91 19.39
N GLU A 77 9.76 12.08 18.49
CA GLU A 77 10.98 12.34 17.73
C GLU A 77 10.74 13.15 16.44
N ALA A 78 9.62 13.86 16.31
CA ALA A 78 9.26 14.66 15.13
C ALA A 78 10.22 15.84 14.81
N ARG A 79 11.44 15.87 15.37
CA ARG A 79 12.55 16.77 15.03
C ARG A 79 13.74 15.98 14.47
N ASP A 80 14.04 16.21 13.19
CA ASP A 80 15.36 16.09 12.54
C ASP A 80 16.07 14.74 12.28
N VAL A 81 15.36 13.62 12.11
CA VAL A 81 16.05 12.38 11.66
C VAL A 81 15.79 12.02 10.19
N GLU A 82 16.72 12.38 9.30
CA GLU A 82 16.76 11.99 7.87
C GLU A 82 17.28 10.54 7.65
N ARG A 83 16.86 9.55 8.44
CA ARG A 83 17.39 8.17 8.31
C ARG A 83 16.35 7.22 7.70
N PRO A 84 16.20 7.14 6.37
CA PRO A 84 15.25 6.22 5.75
C PRO A 84 15.56 4.74 6.05
N GLY A 85 16.82 4.42 6.38
CA GLY A 85 17.23 3.07 6.78
C GLY A 85 16.61 2.59 8.09
N SER A 86 16.41 3.46 9.10
CA SER A 86 15.80 3.04 10.36
C SER A 86 14.33 2.65 10.17
N PHE A 87 13.58 3.43 9.38
CA PHE A 87 12.19 3.11 9.03
C PHE A 87 12.07 1.80 8.25
N ALA A 88 13.01 1.51 7.35
CA ALA A 88 13.04 0.24 6.63
C ALA A 88 13.25 -0.95 7.58
N VAL A 89 14.19 -0.85 8.52
CA VAL A 89 14.47 -1.91 9.51
C VAL A 89 13.26 -2.14 10.41
N VAL A 90 12.64 -1.09 10.94
CA VAL A 90 11.49 -1.26 11.83
C VAL A 90 10.28 -1.83 11.08
N ALA A 91 10.03 -1.37 9.85
CA ALA A 91 8.99 -1.96 9.01
C ALA A 91 9.25 -3.45 8.70
N ALA A 92 10.51 -3.83 8.47
CA ALA A 92 10.91 -5.23 8.31
C ALA A 92 10.62 -6.04 9.58
N MET A 93 10.98 -5.51 10.75
CA MET A 93 10.73 -6.17 12.05
C MET A 93 9.24 -6.35 12.33
N MET A 94 8.42 -5.31 12.07
CA MET A 94 6.97 -5.42 12.19
C MET A 94 6.39 -6.44 11.23
N GLY A 95 6.88 -6.48 9.99
CA GLY A 95 6.48 -7.46 8.99
C GLY A 95 6.79 -8.87 9.44
N ALA A 96 8.02 -9.11 9.92
CA ALA A 96 8.47 -10.41 10.39
C ALA A 96 7.70 -10.87 11.64
N SER A 97 7.50 -9.99 12.62
CA SER A 97 6.73 -10.31 13.83
C SER A 97 5.27 -10.58 13.50
N PHE A 98 4.67 -9.75 12.63
CA PHE A 98 3.29 -9.89 12.24
C PHE A 98 3.07 -11.19 11.50
N PHE A 99 3.92 -11.49 10.50
CA PHE A 99 3.87 -12.74 9.76
C PHE A 99 4.04 -13.95 10.69
N SER A 100 4.94 -13.85 11.68
CA SER A 100 5.18 -14.93 12.65
C SER A 100 3.97 -15.17 13.56
N VAL A 101 3.35 -14.11 14.10
CA VAL A 101 2.06 -14.20 14.81
C VAL A 101 1.00 -14.77 13.87
N ALA A 102 1.01 -14.28 12.62
CA ALA A 102 0.01 -14.61 11.62
C ALA A 102 0.00 -16.09 11.22
N TRP A 103 1.17 -16.73 11.32
CA TRP A 103 1.36 -18.12 10.97
C TRP A 103 1.21 -19.04 12.19
N ILE A 104 1.71 -18.63 13.36
CA ILE A 104 1.71 -19.48 14.57
C ILE A 104 0.31 -19.67 15.13
N ALA A 105 -0.54 -18.65 15.04
CA ALA A 105 -1.84 -18.67 15.69
C ALA A 105 -3.02 -18.78 14.70
N GLN A 106 -2.73 -19.12 13.44
CA GLN A 106 -3.76 -19.34 12.43
C GLN A 106 -4.65 -20.53 12.82
N PRO A 107 -5.99 -20.41 12.78
CA PRO A 107 -6.88 -21.56 12.98
C PRO A 107 -6.68 -22.60 11.87
N PHE A 108 -6.80 -23.89 12.20
CA PHE A 108 -6.66 -24.95 11.22
C PHE A 108 -7.85 -24.93 10.25
N THR A 109 -7.67 -24.44 9.02
CA THR A 109 -8.67 -24.52 7.95
C THR A 109 -8.39 -25.74 7.05
N THR A 110 -9.44 -26.53 6.77
CA THR A 110 -9.38 -27.76 5.96
C THR A 110 -9.80 -27.54 4.51
N GLU A 111 -10.10 -26.30 4.12
CA GLU A 111 -10.50 -25.94 2.76
C GLU A 111 -9.38 -26.25 1.75
N HIS A 112 -9.77 -26.72 0.55
CA HIS A 112 -8.87 -27.10 -0.54
C HIS A 112 -7.76 -28.11 -0.15
N HIS A 113 -8.07 -29.08 0.73
CA HIS A 113 -7.11 -30.05 1.26
C HIS A 113 -5.91 -29.40 1.97
N GLY A 114 -6.12 -28.20 2.52
CA GLY A 114 -5.10 -27.44 3.24
C GLY A 114 -4.12 -26.66 2.35
N LEU A 115 -4.37 -26.59 1.03
CA LEU A 115 -3.66 -25.68 0.13
C LEU A 115 -4.42 -24.34 0.08
N ALA A 116 -3.72 -23.21 0.03
CA ALA A 116 -4.37 -21.94 -0.27
C ALA A 116 -5.06 -21.98 -1.66
N TRP A 117 -5.99 -21.06 -1.92
CA TRP A 117 -6.78 -20.96 -3.16
C TRP A 117 -5.98 -21.16 -4.45
N ASP A 118 -4.86 -20.44 -4.60
CA ASP A 118 -3.98 -20.54 -5.77
C ASP A 118 -2.92 -21.65 -5.64
N GLY A 119 -2.83 -22.26 -4.45
CA GLY A 119 -1.79 -23.18 -4.05
C GLY A 119 -1.75 -24.46 -4.88
N MET A 120 -2.90 -24.94 -5.36
CA MET A 120 -2.93 -26.10 -6.26
C MET A 120 -2.22 -25.84 -7.59
N SER A 121 -2.44 -24.67 -8.21
CA SER A 121 -1.80 -24.30 -9.47
C SER A 121 -0.29 -24.07 -9.30
N TYR A 122 0.12 -23.40 -8.22
CA TYR A 122 1.54 -23.20 -7.91
C TYR A 122 2.24 -24.51 -7.55
N TRP A 123 1.57 -25.41 -6.82
CA TRP A 123 2.07 -26.74 -6.53
C TRP A 123 2.27 -27.57 -7.81
N ARG A 124 1.30 -27.54 -8.75
CA ARG A 124 1.45 -28.21 -10.04
C ARG A 124 2.63 -27.68 -10.84
N MET A 125 2.80 -26.36 -10.92
CA MET A 125 3.95 -25.74 -11.59
C MET A 125 5.28 -26.13 -10.93
N PHE A 126 5.35 -26.09 -9.61
CA PHE A 126 6.52 -26.53 -8.85
C PHE A 126 6.92 -27.97 -9.19
N ASN A 127 5.94 -28.88 -9.20
CA ASN A 127 6.19 -30.29 -9.54
C ASN A 127 6.60 -30.44 -11.01
N ALA A 128 6.00 -29.69 -11.92
CA ALA A 128 6.37 -29.69 -13.34
C ALA A 128 7.83 -29.26 -13.55
N PHE A 129 8.30 -28.23 -12.83
CA PHE A 129 9.72 -27.82 -12.86
C PHE A 129 10.67 -28.87 -12.28
N ASN A 130 10.18 -29.75 -11.40
CA ASN A 130 10.92 -30.90 -10.89
C ASN A 130 10.73 -32.18 -11.73
N GLY A 131 10.13 -32.07 -12.92
CA GLY A 131 9.93 -33.19 -13.85
C GLY A 131 8.73 -34.09 -13.52
N ILE A 132 7.83 -33.69 -12.62
CA ILE A 132 6.63 -34.44 -12.23
C ILE A 132 5.38 -33.76 -12.80
N ALA A 133 4.73 -34.41 -13.77
CA ALA A 133 3.50 -33.90 -14.37
C ALA A 133 2.26 -34.23 -13.52
N LEU A 134 1.62 -33.21 -12.94
CA LEU A 134 0.40 -33.34 -12.12
C LEU A 134 -0.88 -32.84 -12.84
N GLY A 135 -0.87 -32.85 -14.17
CA GLY A 135 -1.97 -32.35 -15.02
C GLY A 135 -1.78 -30.90 -15.48
N PRO A 136 -2.77 -30.32 -16.21
CA PRO A 136 -2.64 -29.00 -16.81
C PRO A 136 -2.65 -27.88 -15.76
N VAL A 137 -1.88 -26.83 -16.05
CA VAL A 137 -1.88 -25.54 -15.33
C VAL A 137 -2.85 -24.61 -16.07
N THR A 138 -3.91 -24.17 -15.39
CA THR A 138 -4.93 -23.31 -15.99
C THR A 138 -4.44 -21.87 -16.10
N ALA A 139 -4.99 -21.12 -17.06
CA ALA A 139 -4.80 -19.67 -17.11
C ALA A 139 -5.49 -18.99 -15.92
N PRO A 140 -4.98 -17.86 -15.39
CA PRO A 140 -3.75 -17.14 -15.78
C PRO A 140 -2.47 -17.69 -15.13
N PHE A 141 -2.55 -18.76 -14.33
CA PHE A 141 -1.45 -19.21 -13.46
C PHE A 141 -0.18 -19.63 -14.19
N GLY A 142 -0.29 -20.15 -15.42
CA GLY A 142 0.87 -20.51 -16.26
C GLY A 142 1.83 -19.35 -16.57
N GLN A 143 1.43 -18.10 -16.30
CA GLN A 143 2.26 -16.90 -16.49
C GLN A 143 2.98 -16.46 -15.20
N ARG A 144 2.64 -17.05 -14.06
CA ARG A 144 3.17 -16.70 -12.73
C ARG A 144 4.24 -17.70 -12.28
N ILE A 145 5.25 -17.87 -13.11
CA ILE A 145 6.26 -18.93 -12.94
C ILE A 145 7.33 -18.62 -11.90
N GLY A 146 7.51 -17.35 -11.52
CA GLY A 146 8.58 -16.88 -10.64
C GLY A 146 8.57 -17.59 -9.29
N LEU A 147 7.49 -17.46 -8.51
CA LEU A 147 7.41 -18.10 -7.20
C LEU A 147 7.62 -19.63 -7.24
N PRO A 148 6.94 -20.41 -8.10
CA PRO A 148 7.15 -21.86 -8.17
C PRO A 148 8.54 -22.25 -8.69
N LEU A 149 9.13 -21.51 -9.61
CA LEU A 149 10.49 -21.75 -10.10
C LEU A 149 11.53 -21.46 -9.02
N PHE A 150 11.44 -20.33 -8.31
CA PHE A 150 12.39 -20.01 -7.25
C PHE A 150 12.35 -21.00 -6.09
N ALA A 151 11.17 -21.56 -5.81
CA ALA A 151 11.02 -22.57 -4.78
C ALA A 151 11.79 -23.87 -5.10
N THR A 152 12.01 -24.22 -6.38
CA THR A 152 12.78 -25.44 -6.74
C THR A 152 14.26 -25.34 -6.43
N PHE A 153 14.79 -24.12 -6.26
CA PHE A 153 16.20 -23.89 -5.92
C PHE A 153 16.44 -23.88 -4.41
N LEU A 154 15.40 -23.89 -3.58
CA LEU A 154 15.54 -23.90 -2.12
C LEU A 154 15.62 -25.34 -1.58
N PRO A 155 16.56 -25.64 -0.67
CA PRO A 155 16.63 -26.95 -0.05
C PRO A 155 15.46 -27.15 0.91
N GLY A 156 14.80 -28.31 0.84
CA GLY A 156 13.77 -28.73 1.80
C GLY A 156 12.45 -29.16 1.17
N ARG A 157 11.43 -29.34 2.02
CA ARG A 157 10.07 -29.63 1.56
C ARG A 157 9.50 -28.37 0.89
N PRO A 158 8.68 -28.48 -0.17
CA PRO A 158 8.28 -27.29 -0.92
C PRO A 158 7.47 -26.32 -0.05
N VAL A 159 6.68 -26.83 0.90
CA VAL A 159 5.96 -26.01 1.89
C VAL A 159 6.89 -25.02 2.61
N VAL A 160 8.09 -25.47 3.00
CA VAL A 160 9.08 -24.62 3.69
C VAL A 160 9.67 -23.60 2.73
N ALA A 161 9.97 -24.01 1.49
CA ALA A 161 10.48 -23.12 0.45
C ALA A 161 9.50 -21.99 0.14
N PHE A 162 8.22 -22.32 -0.10
CA PHE A 162 7.17 -21.33 -0.36
C PHE A 162 6.92 -20.41 0.83
N LEU A 163 6.87 -20.96 2.05
CA LEU A 163 6.72 -20.16 3.27
C LEU A 163 7.88 -19.16 3.43
N THR A 164 9.10 -19.61 3.19
CA THR A 164 10.30 -18.78 3.29
C THR A 164 10.29 -17.68 2.24
N LEU A 165 9.96 -18.00 0.99
CA LEU A 165 9.84 -16.99 -0.07
C LEU A 165 8.74 -15.97 0.20
N ALA A 166 7.58 -16.41 0.70
CA ALA A 166 6.49 -15.52 1.08
C ALA A 166 6.91 -14.58 2.23
N MET A 167 7.51 -15.12 3.29
CA MET A 167 8.01 -14.34 4.43
C MET A 167 9.08 -13.34 4.00
N LEU A 168 10.09 -13.78 3.24
CA LEU A 168 11.16 -12.90 2.76
C LEU A 168 10.61 -11.79 1.87
N SER A 169 9.69 -12.13 0.97
CA SER A 169 9.05 -11.13 0.11
C SER A 169 8.24 -10.13 0.92
N TRP A 170 7.47 -10.59 1.91
CA TRP A 170 6.68 -9.73 2.78
C TRP A 170 7.55 -8.75 3.58
N VAL A 171 8.58 -9.27 4.24
CA VAL A 171 9.54 -8.48 5.02
C VAL A 171 10.29 -7.49 4.12
N ALA A 172 10.77 -7.93 2.96
CA ALA A 172 11.45 -7.07 2.00
C ALA A 172 10.52 -5.99 1.44
N GLY A 173 9.26 -6.32 1.15
CA GLY A 173 8.27 -5.38 0.65
C GLY A 173 7.90 -4.30 1.66
N LEU A 174 7.76 -4.65 2.94
CA LEU A 174 7.52 -3.66 4.01
C LEU A 174 8.76 -2.81 4.29
N ALA A 175 9.96 -3.40 4.24
CA ALA A 175 11.21 -2.64 4.34
C ALA A 175 11.32 -1.62 3.19
N ALA A 176 11.06 -2.06 1.95
CA ALA A 176 11.05 -1.21 0.77
C ALA A 176 9.96 -0.13 0.84
N LEU A 177 8.78 -0.46 1.38
CA LEU A 177 7.71 0.52 1.62
C LEU A 177 8.18 1.59 2.61
N GLY A 178 8.64 1.20 3.80
CA GLY A 178 9.11 2.13 4.83
C GLY A 178 10.25 3.03 4.33
N TYR A 179 11.22 2.45 3.63
CA TYR A 179 12.28 3.19 2.95
C TYR A 179 11.71 4.20 1.95
N THR A 180 10.80 3.77 1.06
CA THR A 180 10.25 4.59 -0.02
C THR A 180 9.41 5.74 0.50
N LEU A 181 8.54 5.48 1.47
CA LEU A 181 7.71 6.51 2.10
C LEU A 181 8.57 7.61 2.73
N ARG A 182 9.71 7.25 3.36
CA ARG A 182 10.64 8.24 3.93
C ARG A 182 11.53 8.90 2.88
N ALA A 183 12.28 8.11 2.12
CA ALA A 183 13.33 8.60 1.22
C ALA A 183 12.77 9.37 0.01
N HIS A 184 11.60 8.98 -0.49
CA HIS A 184 11.07 9.50 -1.74
C HIS A 184 9.82 10.36 -1.58
N PHE A 185 8.96 10.04 -0.60
CA PHE A 185 7.75 10.81 -0.32
C PHE A 185 7.88 11.73 0.90
N ARG A 186 8.97 11.63 1.67
CA ARG A 186 9.25 12.45 2.85
C ARG A 186 8.11 12.44 3.88
N LEU A 187 7.40 11.32 4.00
CA LEU A 187 6.36 11.18 5.02
C LEU A 187 6.97 11.27 6.43
N SER A 188 6.16 11.74 7.38
CA SER A 188 6.50 11.72 8.80
C SER A 188 6.44 10.30 9.34
N GLY A 189 7.20 10.03 10.40
CA GLY A 189 7.23 8.73 11.08
C GLY A 189 5.84 8.18 11.40
N PRO A 190 4.92 8.94 12.02
CA PRO A 190 3.58 8.47 12.34
C PRO A 190 2.78 7.96 11.12
N TRP A 191 2.92 8.62 9.95
CA TRP A 191 2.28 8.18 8.72
C TRP A 191 2.93 6.93 8.13
N ILE A 192 4.24 6.77 8.29
CA ILE A 192 4.94 5.53 7.92
C ILE A 192 4.44 4.37 8.78
N VAL A 193 4.37 4.56 10.11
CA VAL A 193 3.85 3.56 11.05
C VAL A 193 2.42 3.18 10.71
N ALA A 194 1.53 4.16 10.51
CA ALA A 194 0.14 3.91 10.15
C ALA A 194 0.02 3.12 8.84
N THR A 195 0.84 3.44 7.83
CA THR A 195 0.82 2.75 6.54
C THR A 195 1.34 1.32 6.63
N VAL A 196 2.45 1.10 7.34
CA VAL A 196 3.02 -0.24 7.56
C VAL A 196 2.07 -1.11 8.39
N ALA A 197 1.52 -0.55 9.47
CA ALA A 197 0.57 -1.27 10.32
C ALA A 197 -0.69 -1.64 9.54
N TRP A 198 -1.22 -0.73 8.72
CA TRP A 198 -2.37 -1.00 7.86
C TRP A 198 -2.07 -2.08 6.81
N ALA A 199 -0.88 -2.03 6.18
CA ALA A 199 -0.43 -3.06 5.26
C ALA A 199 -0.40 -4.45 5.91
N CYS A 200 0.13 -4.55 7.14
CA CYS A 200 0.08 -5.77 7.94
C CYS A 200 -1.36 -6.23 8.18
N ILE A 201 -2.20 -5.39 8.78
CA ILE A 201 -3.57 -5.76 9.18
C ILE A 201 -4.39 -6.25 7.98
N PHE A 202 -4.31 -5.57 6.84
CA PHE A 202 -5.07 -5.94 5.65
C PHE A 202 -4.57 -7.26 5.00
N TYR A 203 -3.32 -7.65 5.24
CA TYR A 203 -2.77 -8.93 4.78
C TYR A 203 -2.91 -10.08 5.77
N ALA A 204 -3.24 -9.83 7.04
CA ALA A 204 -3.67 -10.89 7.94
C ALA A 204 -5.06 -11.36 7.56
N SER A 205 -5.10 -12.33 6.66
CA SER A 205 -6.26 -13.19 6.52
C SER A 205 -5.79 -14.63 6.71
N PRO A 206 -6.27 -15.33 7.75
CA PRO A 206 -5.97 -16.74 7.98
C PRO A 206 -6.44 -17.64 6.83
N ASP A 207 -7.34 -17.18 5.96
CA ASP A 207 -7.83 -17.98 4.82
C ASP A 207 -6.89 -17.89 3.60
N ARG A 208 -5.89 -17.00 3.64
CA ARG A 208 -4.95 -16.78 2.52
C ARG A 208 -3.75 -17.72 2.52
N TYR A 209 -3.49 -18.42 3.63
CA TYR A 209 -2.30 -19.24 3.79
C TYR A 209 -2.70 -20.63 4.31
N GLY A 210 -3.06 -21.57 3.43
CA GLY A 210 -3.38 -22.93 3.86
C GLY A 210 -2.22 -23.61 4.62
N ILE A 211 -2.56 -24.47 5.57
CA ILE A 211 -1.61 -25.15 6.48
C ILE A 211 -0.59 -26.02 5.73
N PHE A 212 -1.01 -26.61 4.61
CA PHE A 212 -0.17 -27.45 3.75
C PHE A 212 0.46 -26.67 2.59
N GLY A 213 0.18 -25.36 2.46
CA GLY A 213 0.62 -24.57 1.32
C GLY A 213 0.39 -23.06 1.48
N PRO A 214 1.31 -22.32 2.12
CA PRO A 214 1.28 -20.86 2.21
C PRO A 214 1.71 -20.23 0.89
N PHE A 215 0.90 -20.46 -0.16
CA PHE A 215 1.16 -19.93 -1.49
C PHE A 215 0.48 -18.58 -1.64
N SER A 216 1.24 -17.49 -1.52
CA SER A 216 0.78 -16.15 -1.91
C SER A 216 1.79 -15.49 -2.85
N VAL A 217 1.33 -15.19 -4.07
CA VAL A 217 2.06 -14.34 -5.02
C VAL A 217 1.92 -12.84 -4.70
N ASP A 218 1.05 -12.50 -3.76
CA ASP A 218 0.75 -11.11 -3.44
C ASP A 218 1.87 -10.46 -2.62
N ALA A 219 2.52 -11.21 -1.72
CA ALA A 219 3.71 -10.74 -1.01
C ALA A 219 4.88 -10.41 -1.96
N PRO A 220 5.26 -11.29 -2.91
CA PRO A 220 6.19 -10.92 -3.98
C PRO A 220 5.73 -9.72 -4.82
N ALA A 221 4.47 -9.69 -5.26
CA ALA A 221 3.96 -8.59 -6.08
C ALA A 221 4.02 -7.23 -5.35
N PHE A 222 3.69 -7.22 -4.06
CA PHE A 222 3.82 -6.05 -3.20
C PHE A 222 5.29 -5.61 -3.06
N ALA A 223 6.20 -6.56 -2.84
CA ALA A 223 7.63 -6.28 -2.75
C ALA A 223 8.21 -5.70 -4.05
N ILE A 224 7.81 -6.29 -5.19
CA ILE A 224 8.17 -5.83 -6.53
C ILE A 224 7.68 -4.39 -6.74
N LEU A 225 6.43 -4.09 -6.40
CA LEU A 225 5.88 -2.74 -6.58
C LEU A 225 6.61 -1.71 -5.71
N CYS A 226 6.85 -2.01 -4.43
CA CYS A 226 7.64 -1.14 -3.56
C CYS A 226 9.06 -0.93 -4.13
N GLY A 227 9.67 -2.00 -4.68
CA GLY A 227 10.94 -1.95 -5.38
C GLY A 227 10.91 -1.06 -6.64
N PHE A 228 9.84 -1.14 -7.44
CA PHE A 228 9.66 -0.29 -8.63
C PHE A 228 9.59 1.17 -8.24
N LEU A 229 8.84 1.52 -7.19
CA LEU A 229 8.74 2.89 -6.69
C LEU A 229 10.09 3.41 -6.16
N ALA A 230 10.84 2.57 -5.44
CA ALA A 230 12.17 2.90 -4.96
C ALA A 230 13.16 3.14 -6.11
N LEU A 231 13.18 2.25 -7.10
CA LEU A 231 14.05 2.36 -8.29
C LEU A 231 13.68 3.57 -9.14
N ALA A 232 12.38 3.78 -9.40
CA ALA A 232 11.89 4.88 -10.21
C ALA A 232 12.23 6.26 -9.64
N ARG A 233 12.43 6.36 -8.32
CA ARG A 233 12.78 7.60 -7.62
C ARG A 233 14.25 7.64 -7.17
N SER A 234 15.06 6.66 -7.54
CA SER A 234 16.49 6.64 -7.23
C SER A 234 17.25 7.67 -8.07
N ARG A 235 17.83 8.67 -7.39
CA ARG A 235 18.63 9.73 -8.01
C ARG A 235 20.12 9.40 -8.15
N ARG A 236 20.58 8.32 -7.53
CA ARG A 236 22.01 7.96 -7.43
C ARG A 236 22.53 7.14 -8.61
N LEU A 237 21.64 6.61 -9.45
CA LEU A 237 22.00 5.81 -10.61
C LEU A 237 22.26 6.70 -11.83
N THR A 238 23.23 6.30 -12.66
CA THR A 238 23.42 6.88 -14.00
C THR A 238 22.19 6.63 -14.86
N SER A 239 22.03 7.38 -15.95
CA SER A 239 20.92 7.19 -16.89
C SER A 239 20.83 5.76 -17.42
N GLY A 240 21.95 5.18 -17.85
CA GLY A 240 22.03 3.78 -18.27
C GLY A 240 21.75 2.80 -17.13
N GLY A 241 22.26 3.09 -15.92
CA GLY A 241 22.00 2.28 -14.74
C GLY A 241 20.50 2.23 -14.38
N GLN A 242 19.80 3.36 -14.41
CA GLN A 242 18.36 3.41 -14.14
C GLN A 242 17.56 2.53 -15.09
N VAL A 243 17.88 2.57 -16.39
CA VAL A 243 17.19 1.74 -17.39
C VAL A 243 17.55 0.27 -17.20
N ALA A 244 18.83 -0.07 -17.05
CA ALA A 244 19.27 -1.45 -16.89
C ALA A 244 18.68 -2.12 -15.62
N PHE A 245 18.75 -1.44 -14.47
CA PHE A 245 18.11 -1.93 -13.24
C PHE A 245 16.59 -1.99 -13.38
N GLY A 246 15.98 -1.03 -14.08
CA GLY A 246 14.56 -1.07 -14.42
C GLY A 246 14.20 -2.30 -15.26
N VAL A 247 14.98 -2.63 -16.30
CA VAL A 247 14.76 -3.82 -17.13
C VAL A 247 14.84 -5.10 -16.30
N ILE A 248 15.87 -5.23 -15.46
CA ILE A 248 16.04 -6.41 -14.60
C ILE A 248 14.87 -6.52 -13.62
N ALA A 249 14.49 -5.44 -12.95
CA ALA A 249 13.38 -5.42 -12.00
C ALA A 249 12.04 -5.71 -12.69
N GLY A 250 11.79 -5.12 -13.87
CA GLY A 250 10.60 -5.36 -14.68
C GLY A 250 10.48 -6.83 -15.08
N LEU A 251 11.57 -7.39 -15.61
CA LEU A 251 11.65 -8.79 -16.03
C LEU A 251 11.35 -9.72 -14.86
N PHE A 252 12.04 -9.52 -13.74
CA PHE A 252 11.80 -10.28 -12.52
C PHE A 252 10.34 -10.14 -12.07
N GLY A 253 9.81 -8.92 -12.05
CA GLY A 253 8.45 -8.64 -11.60
C GLY A 253 7.37 -9.39 -12.37
N ALA A 254 7.47 -9.40 -13.70
CA ALA A 254 6.50 -10.05 -14.57
C ALA A 254 6.51 -11.58 -14.46
N LEU A 255 7.63 -12.20 -14.02
CA LEU A 255 7.66 -13.63 -13.74
C LEU A 255 6.79 -13.99 -12.52
N PHE A 256 6.65 -13.09 -11.55
CA PHE A 256 5.86 -13.35 -10.34
C PHE A 256 4.38 -13.00 -10.51
N LYS A 257 4.09 -11.85 -11.15
CA LYS A 257 2.72 -11.41 -11.38
C LYS A 257 2.63 -10.46 -12.58
N GLU A 258 1.67 -10.71 -13.45
CA GLU A 258 1.37 -9.91 -14.64
C GLU A 258 1.02 -8.44 -14.31
N THR A 259 0.56 -8.18 -13.09
CA THR A 259 0.28 -6.83 -12.57
C THR A 259 1.52 -5.93 -12.55
N ALA A 260 2.73 -6.52 -12.50
CA ALA A 260 3.98 -5.75 -12.60
C ALA A 260 4.09 -5.02 -13.96
N LEU A 261 3.67 -5.65 -15.06
CA LEU A 261 3.66 -5.02 -16.38
C LEU A 261 2.69 -3.83 -16.43
N MET A 262 1.51 -4.00 -15.85
CA MET A 262 0.51 -2.93 -15.79
C MET A 262 1.04 -1.73 -14.99
N TRP A 263 1.59 -1.96 -13.79
CA TRP A 263 2.17 -0.90 -12.97
C TRP A 263 3.32 -0.17 -13.67
N ALA A 264 4.24 -0.93 -14.30
CA ALA A 264 5.34 -0.35 -15.06
C ALA A 264 4.83 0.52 -16.22
N THR A 265 3.87 0.00 -16.99
CA THR A 265 3.29 0.69 -18.16
C THR A 265 2.50 1.93 -17.76
N PHE A 266 1.67 1.87 -16.72
CA PHE A 266 0.92 3.04 -16.25
C PHE A 266 1.84 4.11 -15.69
N GLY A 267 2.90 3.72 -14.99
CA GLY A 267 3.94 4.65 -14.54
C GLY A 267 4.66 5.32 -15.72
N PHE A 268 5.01 4.54 -16.76
CA PHE A 268 5.62 5.06 -18.00
C PHE A 268 4.70 6.05 -18.71
N VAL A 269 3.45 5.65 -18.99
CA VAL A 269 2.45 6.49 -19.67
C VAL A 269 2.20 7.77 -18.87
N GLY A 270 2.02 7.67 -17.56
CA GLY A 270 1.78 8.83 -16.70
C GLY A 270 2.92 9.85 -16.73
N HIS A 271 4.17 9.40 -16.64
CA HIS A 271 5.33 10.29 -16.67
C HIS A 271 5.60 10.84 -18.07
N ALA A 272 5.52 10.00 -19.11
CA ALA A 272 5.69 10.42 -20.50
C ALA A 272 4.64 11.47 -20.90
N TRP A 273 3.39 11.31 -20.47
CA TRP A 273 2.32 12.28 -20.71
C TRP A 273 2.60 13.63 -20.04
N VAL A 274 3.01 13.63 -18.77
CA VAL A 274 3.33 14.88 -18.06
C VAL A 274 4.50 15.61 -18.72
N VAL A 275 5.54 14.89 -19.12
CA VAL A 275 6.68 15.50 -19.83
C VAL A 275 6.25 16.05 -21.19
N PHE A 276 5.50 15.26 -21.98
CA PHE A 276 4.99 15.69 -23.27
C PHE A 276 4.15 16.98 -23.19
N ARG A 277 3.25 17.06 -22.21
CA ARG A 277 2.42 18.25 -21.97
C ARG A 277 3.24 19.46 -21.54
N ALA A 278 4.24 19.27 -20.67
CA ALA A 278 5.12 20.36 -20.24
C ALA A 278 5.96 20.94 -21.38
N SER A 279 6.42 20.11 -22.31
CA SER A 279 7.14 20.54 -23.53
C SER A 279 6.23 21.23 -24.56
N ALA A 280 4.91 21.04 -24.49
CA ALA A 280 3.98 21.74 -25.37
C ALA A 280 3.79 23.20 -24.93
N THR A 281 3.72 23.46 -23.63
CA THR A 281 3.49 24.81 -23.08
C THR A 281 4.66 25.77 -23.23
N SER A 282 5.89 25.30 -23.46
CA SER A 282 7.09 26.14 -23.60
C SER A 282 7.33 26.66 -25.02
N ASP A 283 6.77 26.00 -26.02
CA ASP A 283 7.11 26.21 -27.44
C ASP A 283 5.98 26.88 -28.24
N ASP A 284 4.81 27.11 -27.65
CA ASP A 284 3.65 27.70 -28.34
C ASP A 284 3.78 29.23 -28.53
N SER A 285 4.96 29.81 -28.29
CA SER A 285 5.25 31.22 -28.59
C SER A 285 5.61 31.50 -30.06
N ASP A 286 5.89 30.47 -30.87
CA ASP A 286 6.28 30.66 -32.28
C ASP A 286 5.18 30.19 -33.26
N ALA A 287 4.43 31.16 -33.77
CA ALA A 287 3.46 30.98 -34.84
C ALA A 287 4.16 30.63 -36.16
N GLY A 288 4.15 29.36 -36.55
CA GLY A 288 4.69 28.92 -37.84
C GLY A 288 4.36 27.47 -38.24
N ALA A 289 3.42 27.34 -39.19
CA ALA A 289 3.08 26.19 -40.04
C ALA A 289 2.62 24.86 -39.39
N GLN A 290 1.44 24.38 -39.82
CA GLN A 290 0.86 23.06 -39.49
C GLN A 290 1.75 21.87 -39.90
N ALA A 291 2.53 21.97 -40.98
CA ALA A 291 3.45 20.91 -41.41
C ALA A 291 4.62 20.69 -40.42
N GLY A 292 4.99 21.73 -39.65
CA GLY A 292 5.95 21.62 -38.56
C GLY A 292 5.36 21.01 -37.29
N ALA A 293 4.03 20.99 -37.13
CA ALA A 293 3.38 20.53 -35.92
C ALA A 293 3.52 19.02 -35.69
N LEU A 294 3.40 18.21 -36.75
CA LEU A 294 3.61 16.76 -36.66
C LEU A 294 5.07 16.41 -36.33
N ARG A 295 6.04 17.09 -36.96
CA ARG A 295 7.46 16.92 -36.66
C ARG A 295 7.79 17.36 -35.23
N ARG A 296 7.33 18.54 -34.80
CA ARG A 296 7.46 19.01 -33.40
C ARG A 296 6.82 18.04 -32.42
N GLY A 297 5.63 17.52 -32.73
CA GLY A 297 4.95 16.51 -31.93
C GLY A 297 5.76 15.21 -31.80
N SER A 298 6.32 14.70 -32.90
CA SER A 298 7.16 13.49 -32.89
C SER A 298 8.47 13.67 -32.11
N VAL A 299 9.12 14.84 -32.23
CA VAL A 299 10.33 15.17 -31.48
C VAL A 299 10.01 15.31 -29.98
N ARG A 300 8.88 15.95 -29.63
CA ARG A 300 8.40 16.05 -28.25
C ARG A 300 8.06 14.69 -27.66
N LEU A 301 7.41 13.82 -28.43
CA LEU A 301 7.12 12.45 -28.02
C LEU A 301 8.40 11.66 -27.81
N ALA A 302 9.35 11.72 -28.75
CA ALA A 302 10.65 11.08 -28.59
C ALA A 302 11.38 11.59 -27.33
N ALA A 303 11.36 12.91 -27.10
CA ALA A 303 11.94 13.54 -25.93
C ALA A 303 11.26 13.10 -24.62
N SER A 304 9.94 12.94 -24.60
CA SER A 304 9.20 12.52 -23.40
C SER A 304 9.46 11.06 -23.01
N VAL A 305 9.66 10.20 -24.00
CA VAL A 305 10.01 8.79 -23.81
C VAL A 305 11.41 8.65 -23.20
N VAL A 306 12.36 9.48 -23.63
CA VAL A 306 13.76 9.43 -23.16
C VAL A 306 14.05 10.41 -22.02
N ASP A 307 13.04 11.07 -21.45
CA ASP A 307 13.23 11.99 -20.33
C ASP A 307 13.72 11.27 -19.08
N ARG A 308 14.54 11.96 -18.26
CA ARG A 308 15.11 11.40 -17.03
C ARG A 308 14.05 10.85 -16.07
N ARG A 309 12.86 11.44 -16.02
CA ARG A 309 11.75 11.03 -15.15
C ARG A 309 11.02 9.79 -15.70
N THR A 310 11.05 9.60 -17.03
CA THR A 310 10.38 8.50 -17.73
C THR A 310 11.27 7.26 -17.85
N ARG A 311 12.59 7.43 -17.96
CA ARG A 311 13.57 6.34 -18.18
C ARG A 311 13.45 5.13 -17.24
N PRO A 312 13.32 5.29 -15.91
CA PRO A 312 13.20 4.12 -15.03
C PRO A 312 11.93 3.31 -15.34
N TRP A 313 10.83 4.00 -15.62
CA TRP A 313 9.56 3.38 -15.99
C TRP A 313 9.64 2.70 -17.35
N LEU A 314 10.33 3.31 -18.32
CA LEU A 314 10.60 2.67 -19.61
C LEU A 314 11.38 1.36 -19.42
N GLY A 315 12.44 1.37 -18.61
CA GLY A 315 13.20 0.17 -18.27
C GLY A 315 12.30 -0.90 -17.65
N LEU A 316 11.49 -0.53 -16.65
CA LEU A 316 10.52 -1.43 -16.01
C LEU A 316 9.53 -2.01 -17.03
N THR A 317 8.98 -1.21 -17.93
CA THR A 317 8.01 -1.66 -18.95
C THR A 317 8.65 -2.64 -19.93
N LEU A 318 9.85 -2.32 -20.45
CA LEU A 318 10.57 -3.19 -21.37
C LEU A 318 10.94 -4.52 -20.69
N GLY A 319 11.43 -4.44 -19.46
CA GLY A 319 11.71 -5.62 -18.64
C GLY A 319 10.47 -6.47 -18.43
N ALA A 320 9.37 -5.87 -17.98
CA ALA A 320 8.14 -6.60 -17.69
C ALA A 320 7.51 -7.22 -18.94
N ALA A 321 7.61 -6.57 -20.10
CA ALA A 321 7.18 -7.14 -21.37
C ALA A 321 8.02 -8.37 -21.74
N ALA A 322 9.35 -8.28 -21.59
CA ALA A 322 10.24 -9.42 -21.80
C ALA A 322 9.98 -10.56 -20.80
N GLY A 323 9.79 -10.24 -19.52
CA GLY A 323 9.47 -11.22 -18.49
C GLY A 323 8.14 -11.93 -18.74
N LEU A 324 7.11 -11.20 -19.19
CA LEU A 324 5.83 -11.80 -19.58
C LEU A 324 5.99 -12.74 -20.78
N ALA A 325 6.82 -12.38 -21.77
CA ALA A 325 7.12 -13.25 -22.91
C ALA A 325 7.86 -14.52 -22.46
N LEU A 326 8.85 -14.39 -21.57
CA LEU A 326 9.55 -15.53 -20.98
C LEU A 326 8.62 -16.45 -20.18
N ALA A 327 7.66 -15.88 -19.47
CA ALA A 327 6.68 -16.64 -18.70
C ALA A 327 5.76 -17.52 -19.56
N GLN A 328 5.60 -17.23 -20.86
CA GLN A 328 4.82 -18.08 -21.76
C GLN A 328 5.58 -19.34 -22.22
N ILE A 329 6.91 -19.40 -22.07
CA ILE A 329 7.72 -20.51 -22.60
C ILE A 329 7.37 -21.86 -21.95
N PRO A 330 7.25 -21.98 -20.61
CA PRO A 330 7.11 -23.31 -19.98
C PRO A 330 5.72 -23.93 -20.16
N PHE A 331 4.66 -23.11 -20.28
CA PHE A 331 3.27 -23.59 -20.29
C PHE A 331 2.46 -23.16 -21.53
N GLY A 332 3.09 -22.48 -22.49
CA GLY A 332 2.54 -22.18 -23.82
C GLY A 332 1.63 -20.93 -23.91
N ALA A 333 1.43 -20.45 -25.14
CA ALA A 333 0.64 -19.25 -25.46
C ALA A 333 -0.88 -19.40 -25.27
N SER A 334 -1.39 -20.62 -25.09
CA SER A 334 -2.82 -20.90 -24.84
C SER A 334 -3.33 -20.21 -23.57
N ALA A 335 -2.45 -19.97 -22.59
CA ALA A 335 -2.77 -19.20 -21.39
C ALA A 335 -3.05 -17.71 -21.69
N GLY A 336 -2.37 -17.11 -22.68
CA GLY A 336 -2.57 -15.71 -23.08
C GLY A 336 -3.91 -15.46 -23.79
N VAL A 337 -4.35 -16.39 -24.63
CA VAL A 337 -5.63 -16.28 -25.36
C VAL A 337 -6.82 -16.34 -24.39
N SER A 338 -6.72 -17.11 -23.31
CA SER A 338 -7.74 -17.19 -22.26
C SER A 338 -7.89 -15.87 -21.48
N ASN A 339 -6.82 -15.08 -21.33
CA ASN A 339 -6.87 -13.80 -20.61
C ASN A 339 -7.68 -12.73 -21.36
N ALA A 340 -7.58 -12.70 -22.69
CA ALA A 340 -8.36 -11.77 -23.52
C ALA A 340 -9.86 -12.08 -23.43
N HIS A 341 -10.24 -13.36 -23.50
CA HIS A 341 -11.63 -13.80 -23.34
C HIS A 341 -12.15 -13.51 -21.93
N ALA A 342 -11.34 -13.73 -20.88
CA ALA A 342 -11.69 -13.39 -19.51
C ALA A 342 -11.91 -11.87 -19.35
N LEU A 343 -11.07 -11.03 -19.95
CA LEU A 343 -11.24 -9.57 -19.89
C LEU A 343 -12.53 -9.12 -20.59
N ILE A 344 -12.82 -9.66 -21.78
CA ILE A 344 -14.06 -9.36 -22.51
C ILE A 344 -15.28 -9.81 -21.70
N TYR A 345 -15.25 -11.01 -21.14
CA TYR A 345 -16.30 -11.53 -20.26
C TYR A 345 -16.54 -10.58 -19.08
N TRP A 346 -15.47 -10.18 -18.38
CA TRP A 346 -15.60 -9.29 -17.24
C TRP A 346 -16.09 -7.90 -17.62
N LEU A 347 -15.62 -7.36 -18.74
CA LEU A 347 -16.12 -6.09 -19.26
C LEU A 347 -17.63 -6.16 -19.53
N HIS A 348 -18.08 -7.21 -20.21
CA HIS A 348 -19.50 -7.42 -20.52
C HIS A 348 -20.32 -7.58 -19.23
N TRP A 349 -19.87 -8.45 -18.32
CA TRP A 349 -20.52 -8.67 -17.04
C TRP A 349 -20.65 -7.39 -16.22
N ARG A 350 -19.61 -6.55 -16.15
CA ARG A 350 -19.67 -5.27 -15.40
C ARG A 350 -20.66 -4.28 -15.99
N LEU A 351 -20.89 -4.31 -17.30
CA LEU A 351 -21.90 -3.49 -17.96
C LEU A 351 -23.32 -4.00 -17.67
N GLU A 352 -23.49 -5.31 -17.53
CA GLU A 352 -24.79 -5.94 -17.23
C GLU A 352 -25.16 -5.90 -15.73
N HIS A 353 -24.15 -5.85 -14.84
CA HIS A 353 -24.33 -5.91 -13.38
C HIS A 353 -23.75 -4.67 -12.69
N PRO A 354 -24.39 -3.49 -12.77
CA PRO A 354 -23.85 -2.23 -12.26
C PRO A 354 -23.63 -2.20 -10.73
N LEU A 355 -24.31 -3.06 -9.96
CA LEU A 355 -24.07 -3.20 -8.52
C LEU A 355 -22.66 -3.70 -8.20
N ASP A 356 -22.00 -4.34 -9.15
CA ASP A 356 -20.60 -4.73 -9.00
C ASP A 356 -19.65 -3.54 -8.97
N PHE A 357 -20.00 -2.43 -9.61
CA PHE A 357 -19.22 -1.20 -9.50
C PHE A 357 -19.22 -0.68 -8.06
N VAL A 358 -20.35 -0.77 -7.35
CA VAL A 358 -20.44 -0.39 -5.93
C VAL A 358 -19.53 -1.28 -5.07
N ARG A 359 -19.48 -2.59 -5.35
CA ARG A 359 -18.58 -3.53 -4.67
C ARG A 359 -17.11 -3.17 -4.88
N ILE A 360 -16.74 -2.72 -6.07
CA ILE A 360 -15.37 -2.24 -6.39
C ILE A 360 -15.04 -0.99 -5.56
N VAL A 361 -15.93 0.00 -5.56
CA VAL A 361 -15.74 1.23 -4.78
C VAL A 361 -15.57 0.90 -3.29
N VAL A 362 -16.35 -0.04 -2.76
CA VAL A 362 -16.20 -0.48 -1.37
C VAL A 362 -14.90 -1.24 -1.13
N ALA A 363 -14.49 -2.13 -2.04
CA ALA A 363 -13.19 -2.81 -1.95
C ALA A 363 -12.02 -1.81 -1.88
N TRP A 364 -12.07 -0.76 -2.69
CA TRP A 364 -11.13 0.37 -2.64
C TRP A 364 -11.23 1.16 -1.34
N THR A 365 -12.46 1.39 -0.87
CA THR A 365 -12.72 2.09 0.40
C THR A 365 -12.12 1.33 1.58
N LEU A 366 -12.28 0.00 1.61
CA LEU A 366 -11.74 -0.86 2.63
C LEU A 366 -10.21 -0.95 2.55
N ALA A 367 -9.65 -1.20 1.37
CA ALA A 367 -8.20 -1.34 1.20
C ALA A 367 -7.42 -0.08 1.60
N LEU A 368 -8.02 1.10 1.42
CA LEU A 368 -7.38 2.39 1.68
C LEU A 368 -8.05 3.18 2.82
N ALA A 369 -8.80 2.53 3.72
CA ALA A 369 -9.72 3.19 4.65
C ALA A 369 -9.09 4.35 5.47
N PRO A 370 -7.93 4.21 6.13
CA PRO A 370 -7.34 5.32 6.90
C PRO A 370 -7.07 6.55 6.01
N PHE A 371 -6.57 6.33 4.80
CA PHE A 371 -6.19 7.38 3.86
C PHE A 371 -7.42 8.03 3.24
N LEU A 372 -8.47 7.26 2.95
CA LEU A 372 -9.73 7.81 2.46
C LEU A 372 -10.48 8.58 3.55
N ALA A 373 -10.45 8.14 4.81
CA ALA A 373 -10.95 8.92 5.93
C ALA A 373 -10.21 10.27 6.04
N LEU A 374 -8.88 10.25 5.84
CA LEU A 374 -8.07 11.47 5.77
C LEU A 374 -8.49 12.36 4.59
N ALA A 375 -8.72 11.81 3.40
CA ALA A 375 -9.17 12.58 2.24
C ALA A 375 -10.58 13.18 2.45
N PHE A 376 -11.52 12.39 2.97
CA PHE A 376 -12.88 12.83 3.29
C PHE A 376 -12.89 13.92 4.34
N SER A 377 -11.99 13.89 5.31
CA SER A 377 -11.90 14.95 6.30
C SER A 377 -11.56 16.32 5.68
N GLN A 378 -10.73 16.38 4.63
CA GLN A 378 -10.50 17.63 3.90
C GLN A 378 -11.72 18.05 3.09
N LEU A 379 -12.40 17.09 2.46
CA LEU A 379 -13.64 17.37 1.74
C LEU A 379 -14.70 17.97 2.67
N TRP A 380 -14.84 17.42 3.89
CA TRP A 380 -15.76 17.91 4.90
C TRP A 380 -15.44 19.34 5.33
N LEU A 381 -14.17 19.66 5.57
CA LEU A 381 -13.75 21.03 5.90
C LEU A 381 -14.10 22.02 4.78
N ARG A 382 -13.84 21.65 3.53
CA ARG A 382 -14.18 22.47 2.36
C ARG A 382 -15.68 22.70 2.20
N MET A 383 -16.51 21.72 2.57
CA MET A 383 -17.97 21.86 2.51
C MET A 383 -18.53 22.64 3.70
N ALA A 384 -17.96 22.47 4.89
CA ALA A 384 -18.37 23.15 6.12
C ALA A 384 -18.01 24.65 6.09
N HIS A 385 -16.84 24.98 5.55
CA HIS A 385 -16.44 26.35 5.28
C HIS A 385 -16.88 26.73 3.85
N LYS A 386 -18.11 27.23 3.66
CA LYS A 386 -18.53 27.85 2.40
C LYS A 386 -17.64 29.06 2.08
N TRP A 387 -16.46 28.90 1.48
CA TRP A 387 -15.66 30.01 0.92
C TRP A 387 -14.40 29.56 0.14
N PRO A 388 -13.82 30.48 -0.66
CA PRO A 388 -14.09 30.83 -2.04
C PRO A 388 -13.33 29.90 -3.03
N SER A 389 -13.37 30.21 -4.32
CA SER A 389 -12.81 29.40 -5.40
C SER A 389 -11.34 29.00 -5.13
N VAL A 390 -11.00 27.75 -5.48
CA VAL A 390 -9.66 27.14 -5.32
C VAL A 390 -8.52 28.00 -5.88
N ALA A 391 -8.82 28.93 -6.79
CA ALA A 391 -7.87 29.87 -7.37
C ALA A 391 -7.35 30.92 -6.36
N ASP A 392 -8.15 31.34 -5.37
CA ASP A 392 -7.78 32.42 -4.45
C ASP A 392 -6.89 31.93 -3.29
N VAL A 393 -6.95 30.63 -2.96
CA VAL A 393 -6.14 30.00 -1.91
C VAL A 393 -4.78 29.54 -2.45
N GLU A 394 -4.72 29.04 -3.69
CA GLU A 394 -3.45 28.66 -4.33
C GLU A 394 -2.50 29.87 -4.51
N LEU A 395 -3.05 31.06 -4.79
CA LEU A 395 -2.28 32.32 -4.86
C LEU A 395 -1.85 32.85 -3.48
N ALA A 396 -2.62 32.60 -2.43
CA ALA A 396 -2.30 33.06 -1.07
C ALA A 396 -1.29 32.14 -0.36
N GLU A 397 -1.40 30.81 -0.53
CA GLU A 397 -0.46 29.83 0.04
C GLU A 397 0.91 29.86 -0.66
N ALA A 398 0.96 30.15 -1.96
CA ALA A 398 2.22 30.38 -2.68
C ALA A 398 3.00 31.60 -2.14
N SER A 399 2.35 32.50 -1.41
CA SER A 399 2.94 33.76 -0.95
C SER A 399 3.42 33.78 0.52
N LYS A 400 3.04 32.81 1.37
CA LYS A 400 3.23 32.94 2.84
C LYS A 400 3.96 31.79 3.56
N GLY A 401 4.45 30.75 2.89
CA GLY A 401 4.95 29.56 3.58
C GLY A 401 6.29 29.00 3.10
N SER A 402 7.39 29.61 3.53
CA SER A 402 8.66 28.94 3.88
C SER A 402 9.45 28.22 2.76
N GLU A 403 10.55 28.85 2.34
CA GLU A 403 11.98 28.45 2.47
C GLU A 403 12.42 26.99 2.74
N THR A 404 11.56 25.99 2.64
CA THR A 404 11.95 24.58 2.48
C THR A 404 11.62 24.12 1.07
N ALA A 405 12.42 24.62 0.12
CA ALA A 405 12.64 24.07 -1.22
C ALA A 405 11.46 23.27 -1.81
N HIS A 406 10.38 23.97 -2.21
CA HIS A 406 9.46 23.44 -3.23
C HIS A 406 10.20 23.37 -4.56
N VAL A 407 11.00 22.30 -4.73
CA VAL A 407 11.74 22.03 -5.97
C VAL A 407 10.71 21.82 -7.09
N PRO A 408 10.66 22.66 -8.14
CA PRO A 408 9.68 22.56 -9.23
C PRO A 408 9.62 21.19 -9.92
N GLY A 409 10.66 20.37 -9.76
CA GLY A 409 10.71 18.98 -10.24
C GLY A 409 9.85 17.96 -9.49
N LEU A 410 9.40 18.23 -8.26
CA LEU A 410 8.56 17.28 -7.49
C LEU A 410 7.09 17.27 -7.97
N ILE A 411 6.57 18.42 -8.37
CA ILE A 411 5.16 18.60 -8.79
C ILE A 411 4.85 17.76 -10.05
N GLY A 412 5.78 17.73 -11.02
CA GLY A 412 5.61 16.94 -12.24
C GLY A 412 5.67 15.42 -12.00
N VAL A 413 6.47 14.96 -11.05
CA VAL A 413 6.59 13.53 -10.71
C VAL A 413 5.32 13.04 -10.01
N ASP A 414 4.77 13.82 -9.09
CA ASP A 414 3.57 13.42 -8.36
C ASP A 414 2.34 13.39 -9.28
N ARG A 415 2.24 14.27 -10.29
CA ARG A 415 1.19 14.21 -11.33
C ARG A 415 1.26 12.92 -12.16
N GLY A 416 2.46 12.50 -12.57
CA GLY A 416 2.64 11.26 -13.34
C GLY A 416 2.20 10.02 -12.54
N LEU A 417 2.46 10.03 -11.22
CA LEU A 417 2.03 9.00 -10.29
C LEU A 417 0.51 9.00 -10.05
N TRP A 418 -0.13 10.17 -9.97
CA TRP A 418 -1.60 10.26 -9.92
C TRP A 418 -2.26 9.71 -11.17
N ILE A 419 -1.71 9.97 -12.36
CA ILE A 419 -2.20 9.39 -13.61
C ILE A 419 -2.05 7.86 -13.57
N ALA A 420 -0.89 7.37 -13.14
CA ALA A 420 -0.67 5.93 -13.02
C ALA A 420 -1.67 5.27 -12.05
N LEU A 421 -1.92 5.90 -10.90
CA LEU A 421 -2.95 5.46 -9.95
C LEU A 421 -4.36 5.50 -10.56
N GLY A 422 -4.71 6.55 -11.29
CA GLY A 422 -6.00 6.69 -11.95
C GLY A 422 -6.23 5.61 -13.01
N LEU A 423 -5.22 5.33 -13.83
CA LEU A 423 -5.24 4.22 -14.79
C LEU A 423 -5.37 2.87 -14.08
N TRP A 424 -4.68 2.69 -12.96
CA TRP A 424 -4.78 1.48 -12.15
C TRP A 424 -6.19 1.29 -11.56
N VAL A 425 -6.78 2.33 -10.97
CA VAL A 425 -8.17 2.32 -10.46
C VAL A 425 -9.13 2.00 -11.59
N PHE A 426 -9.00 2.68 -12.73
CA PHE A 426 -9.84 2.45 -13.90
C PHE A 426 -9.76 0.99 -14.35
N VAL A 427 -8.56 0.47 -14.61
CA VAL A 427 -8.42 -0.92 -15.05
C VAL A 427 -8.90 -1.89 -13.97
N SER A 428 -8.63 -1.63 -12.69
CA SER A 428 -9.14 -2.47 -11.60
C SER A 428 -10.68 -2.57 -11.56
N ALA A 429 -11.39 -1.53 -12.02
CA ALA A 429 -12.85 -1.53 -12.08
C ALA A 429 -13.40 -2.46 -13.18
N PHE A 430 -12.58 -2.82 -14.17
CA PHE A 430 -12.96 -3.66 -15.29
C PHE A 430 -12.18 -5.00 -15.35
N SER A 431 -11.05 -5.10 -14.65
CA SER A 431 -10.30 -6.35 -14.50
C SER A 431 -10.93 -7.19 -13.41
N GLY A 432 -11.47 -8.35 -13.78
CA GLY A 432 -12.13 -9.22 -12.83
C GLY A 432 -11.18 -9.99 -11.90
N LEU A 433 -11.84 -10.85 -11.12
CA LEU A 433 -11.32 -11.86 -10.20
C LEU A 433 -10.52 -11.41 -8.97
N ASP A 434 -10.08 -10.16 -8.73
CA ASP A 434 -9.28 -9.90 -7.50
C ASP A 434 -9.27 -8.44 -6.97
N LEU A 435 -10.45 -7.81 -6.95
CA LEU A 435 -10.61 -6.36 -6.78
C LEU A 435 -9.95 -5.78 -5.52
N THR A 436 -10.01 -6.47 -4.39
CA THR A 436 -9.38 -6.01 -3.14
C THR A 436 -7.87 -6.12 -3.19
N ARG A 437 -7.30 -7.11 -3.89
CA ARG A 437 -5.84 -7.19 -4.10
C ARG A 437 -5.36 -6.17 -5.11
N PHE A 438 -6.15 -5.87 -6.15
CA PHE A 438 -5.88 -4.73 -7.03
C PHE A 438 -5.91 -3.41 -6.25
N ALA A 439 -6.95 -3.17 -5.45
CA ALA A 439 -7.07 -1.97 -4.62
C ALA A 439 -5.93 -1.86 -3.59
N PHE A 440 -5.57 -2.96 -2.93
CA PHE A 440 -4.46 -2.97 -1.99
C PHE A 440 -3.11 -2.78 -2.67
N SER A 441 -2.89 -3.37 -3.83
CA SER A 441 -1.63 -3.15 -4.55
C SER A 441 -1.43 -1.68 -4.88
N ALA A 442 -2.47 -0.85 -4.88
CA ALA A 442 -2.30 0.59 -4.99
C ALA A 442 -1.80 1.27 -3.71
N LEU A 443 -1.84 0.62 -2.54
CA LEU A 443 -1.46 1.18 -1.24
C LEU A 443 -0.08 1.87 -1.24
N PRO A 444 1.02 1.27 -1.76
CA PRO A 444 2.33 1.90 -1.79
C PRO A 444 2.37 3.23 -2.56
N LEU A 445 1.40 3.47 -3.44
CA LEU A 445 1.25 4.68 -4.23
C LEU A 445 0.17 5.62 -3.68
N ALA A 446 -1.01 5.09 -3.38
CA ALA A 446 -2.17 5.85 -2.94
C ALA A 446 -1.97 6.49 -1.57
N ALA A 447 -1.44 5.75 -0.59
CA ALA A 447 -1.20 6.27 0.77
C ALA A 447 -0.33 7.54 0.76
N PRO A 448 0.91 7.54 0.20
CA PRO A 448 1.73 8.74 0.21
C PRO A 448 1.16 9.87 -0.65
N LEU A 449 0.48 9.57 -1.76
CA LEU A 449 -0.14 10.60 -2.60
C LEU A 449 -1.29 11.30 -1.87
N ILE A 450 -2.16 10.56 -1.20
CA ILE A 450 -3.28 11.11 -0.43
C ILE A 450 -2.77 11.92 0.77
N ILE A 451 -1.82 11.38 1.55
CA ILE A 451 -1.26 12.07 2.71
C ILE A 451 -0.63 13.41 2.31
N ARG A 452 0.15 13.42 1.22
CA ARG A 452 0.78 14.65 0.72
C ARG A 452 -0.23 15.64 0.15
N ALA A 453 -1.26 15.18 -0.57
CA ALA A 453 -2.30 16.05 -1.11
C ALA A 453 -3.15 16.71 0.00
N VAL A 454 -3.28 16.06 1.15
CA VAL A 454 -3.99 16.59 2.32
C VAL A 454 -3.10 17.49 3.19
N SER A 455 -1.78 17.49 2.96
CA SER A 455 -0.76 18.29 3.67
C SER A 455 -0.81 18.18 5.20
N GLU A 456 -1.28 17.04 5.73
CA GLU A 456 -1.46 16.85 7.17
C GLU A 456 -0.24 16.15 7.78
N THR A 457 0.45 16.84 8.67
CA THR A 457 1.63 16.32 9.36
C THR A 457 1.37 15.95 10.82
N ARG A 458 0.17 16.25 11.36
CA ARG A 458 -0.16 16.00 12.77
C ARG A 458 -0.25 14.51 13.06
N ALA A 459 0.59 14.04 13.98
CA ALA A 459 0.59 12.67 14.47
C ALA A 459 -0.76 12.26 15.09
N SER A 460 -1.50 13.21 15.69
CA SER A 460 -2.86 13.00 16.22
C SER A 460 -3.85 12.56 15.16
N ILE A 461 -3.75 13.13 13.96
CA ILE A 461 -4.65 12.84 12.85
C ILE A 461 -4.33 11.48 12.24
N ALA A 462 -3.04 11.13 12.12
CA ALA A 462 -2.62 9.80 11.69
C ALA A 462 -3.12 8.70 12.66
N ALA A 463 -2.98 8.92 13.97
CA ALA A 463 -3.48 8.00 15.00
C ALA A 463 -5.00 7.85 14.93
N LEU A 464 -5.71 8.98 14.86
CA LEU A 464 -7.17 9.00 14.84
C LEU A 464 -7.71 8.31 13.58
N SER A 465 -7.14 8.61 12.42
CA SER A 465 -7.49 7.96 11.15
C SER A 465 -7.32 6.44 11.23
N PHE A 466 -6.18 5.97 11.72
CA PHE A 466 -5.92 4.54 11.90
C PHE A 466 -6.88 3.90 12.91
N ALA A 467 -7.08 4.52 14.07
CA ALA A 467 -7.91 3.98 15.14
C ALA A 467 -9.40 3.90 14.75
N LEU A 468 -9.93 4.93 14.07
CA LEU A 468 -11.34 4.96 13.65
C LEU A 468 -11.65 3.97 12.52
N THR A 469 -10.63 3.58 11.74
CA THR A 469 -10.78 2.63 10.63
C THR A 469 -10.41 1.21 11.01
N LEU A 470 -9.83 0.98 12.19
CA LEU A 470 -9.48 -0.36 12.67
C LEU A 470 -10.69 -1.29 12.89
N PRO A 471 -11.82 -0.84 13.46
CA PRO A 471 -13.03 -1.66 13.55
C PRO A 471 -13.56 -2.06 12.16
N ILE A 472 -13.21 -1.29 11.14
CA ILE A 472 -13.57 -1.54 9.74
C ILE A 472 -12.67 -2.62 9.10
N ALA A 473 -11.49 -2.91 9.66
CA ALA A 473 -10.64 -3.96 9.12
C ALA A 473 -11.04 -5.40 9.54
N ARG A 474 -11.48 -5.58 10.79
CA ARG A 474 -11.48 -6.90 11.47
C ARG A 474 -12.60 -7.88 11.13
N PRO A 475 -13.89 -7.49 11.00
CA PRO A 475 -14.96 -8.47 10.75
C PRO A 475 -14.93 -9.08 9.34
N TRP A 476 -14.01 -8.63 8.48
CA TRP A 476 -14.03 -8.92 7.04
C TRP A 476 -12.64 -9.23 6.45
N SER A 477 -11.63 -9.36 7.32
CA SER A 477 -10.37 -10.06 6.99
C SER A 477 -10.53 -11.59 7.10
N VAL A 478 -11.59 -12.04 7.78
CA VAL A 478 -12.12 -13.40 7.72
C VAL A 478 -13.15 -13.38 6.61
N VAL A 479 -12.73 -13.79 5.42
CA VAL A 479 -13.62 -13.86 4.26
C VAL A 479 -14.05 -15.32 4.20
N PRO A 480 -15.27 -15.66 4.66
CA PRO A 480 -15.70 -17.04 4.63
C PRO A 480 -15.79 -17.50 3.17
N SER A 481 -15.21 -18.66 2.91
CA SER A 481 -15.33 -19.36 1.65
C SER A 481 -16.80 -19.53 1.30
N PRO A 482 -17.26 -19.00 0.15
CA PRO A 482 -18.61 -19.28 -0.26
C PRO A 482 -18.71 -20.71 -0.73
N THR A 483 -19.57 -21.43 -0.04
CA THR A 483 -20.18 -22.64 -0.58
C THR A 483 -20.81 -22.30 -1.94
N VAL A 484 -20.36 -23.02 -2.96
CA VAL A 484 -20.56 -22.87 -4.42
C VAL A 484 -22.04 -22.76 -4.89
N ALA A 485 -23.01 -22.75 -3.99
CA ALA A 485 -24.41 -23.03 -4.30
C ALA A 485 -25.27 -21.85 -4.74
N LEU A 486 -24.86 -20.58 -4.55
CA LEU A 486 -25.81 -19.45 -4.63
C LEU A 486 -25.73 -18.57 -5.90
N ASP A 487 -24.63 -18.57 -6.67
CA ASP A 487 -24.51 -17.75 -7.90
C ASP A 487 -23.72 -18.50 -9.00
N ALA A 488 -24.11 -19.73 -9.34
CA ALA A 488 -23.51 -20.42 -10.47
C ALA A 488 -23.92 -19.74 -11.80
N PRO A 489 -22.97 -19.23 -12.63
CA PRO A 489 -23.28 -18.83 -13.99
C PRO A 489 -23.87 -20.03 -14.75
N PRO A 490 -24.77 -19.80 -15.72
CA PRO A 490 -25.55 -20.85 -16.36
C PRO A 490 -24.66 -21.99 -16.89
N MET A 491 -25.08 -23.22 -16.58
CA MET A 491 -24.32 -24.45 -16.78
C MET A 491 -23.84 -24.60 -18.23
N GLY A 492 -22.52 -24.62 -18.39
CA GLY A 492 -21.84 -24.81 -19.68
C GLY A 492 -20.39 -24.33 -19.63
N TRP A 493 -20.09 -23.37 -18.76
CA TRP A 493 -18.74 -22.89 -18.53
C TRP A 493 -18.25 -23.48 -17.19
N LYS A 494 -17.24 -24.34 -17.21
CA LYS A 494 -16.55 -24.81 -16.00
C LYS A 494 -15.80 -23.64 -15.38
N LEU A 495 -16.48 -22.88 -14.54
CA LEU A 495 -15.99 -21.64 -13.94
C LEU A 495 -15.88 -21.79 -12.41
N ASP A 496 -15.37 -22.94 -11.96
CA ASP A 496 -15.22 -23.32 -10.54
C ASP A 496 -14.33 -22.34 -9.72
N GLY A 497 -13.81 -21.27 -10.32
CA GLY A 497 -13.09 -20.17 -9.65
C GLY A 497 -13.73 -18.77 -9.77
N LEU A 498 -14.88 -18.62 -10.46
CA LEU A 498 -15.59 -17.34 -10.66
C LEU A 498 -16.75 -17.14 -9.68
N THR A 499 -17.43 -18.24 -9.31
CA THR A 499 -18.59 -18.27 -8.42
C THR A 499 -18.27 -17.89 -6.98
N SER A 500 -17.03 -18.10 -6.57
CA SER A 500 -16.61 -17.93 -5.17
C SER A 500 -16.22 -16.50 -4.78
N TRP A 501 -16.37 -15.52 -5.67
CA TRP A 501 -16.00 -14.11 -5.40
C TRP A 501 -17.22 -13.20 -5.18
N PHE A 502 -18.36 -13.54 -5.78
CA PHE A 502 -19.59 -12.73 -5.70
C PHE A 502 -20.16 -12.69 -4.28
N ALA A 503 -19.93 -13.74 -3.50
CA ALA A 503 -20.45 -13.91 -2.16
C ALA A 503 -19.62 -13.18 -1.07
N GLU A 504 -18.35 -12.83 -1.34
CA GLU A 504 -17.44 -12.24 -0.34
C GLU A 504 -17.81 -10.80 0.08
N TYR A 505 -18.67 -10.12 -0.70
CA TYR A 505 -19.11 -8.73 -0.44
C TYR A 505 -20.63 -8.53 -0.67
N ALA A 506 -21.40 -9.62 -0.64
CA ALA A 506 -22.67 -9.66 -1.36
C ALA A 506 -23.80 -8.80 -0.78
N HIS A 507 -23.81 -8.47 0.51
CA HIS A 507 -24.96 -7.78 1.10
C HIS A 507 -24.84 -6.25 0.97
N PRO A 508 -25.75 -5.57 0.24
CA PRO A 508 -25.72 -4.12 0.04
C PRO A 508 -25.70 -3.31 1.34
N VAL A 509 -26.29 -3.85 2.41
CA VAL A 509 -26.30 -3.21 3.74
C VAL A 509 -24.88 -3.09 4.31
N TRP A 510 -24.03 -4.10 4.14
CA TRP A 510 -22.65 -4.03 4.63
C TRP A 510 -21.81 -3.08 3.79
N LEU A 511 -22.01 -3.06 2.47
CA LEU A 511 -21.40 -2.08 1.55
C LEU A 511 -21.74 -0.63 1.97
N LEU A 512 -23.01 -0.38 2.27
CA LEU A 512 -23.48 0.93 2.71
C LEU A 512 -22.93 1.30 4.10
N ALA A 513 -22.97 0.36 5.05
CA ALA A 513 -22.39 0.56 6.38
C ALA A 513 -20.89 0.91 6.31
N TRP A 514 -20.16 0.35 5.34
CA TRP A 514 -18.75 0.67 5.11
C TRP A 514 -18.52 2.09 4.66
N MET A 515 -19.23 2.51 3.63
CA MET A 515 -19.11 3.87 3.11
C MET A 515 -19.49 4.88 4.20
N ILE A 516 -20.56 4.61 4.95
CA ILE A 516 -20.98 5.43 6.08
C ILE A 516 -19.88 5.47 7.15
N GLY A 517 -19.28 4.34 7.53
CA GLY A 517 -18.21 4.26 8.51
C GLY A 517 -16.97 5.07 8.12
N ALA A 518 -16.52 4.96 6.87
CA ALA A 518 -15.39 5.73 6.36
C ALA A 518 -15.69 7.25 6.30
N MET A 519 -16.90 7.63 5.89
CA MET A 519 -17.36 9.02 5.87
C MET A 519 -17.47 9.59 7.29
N ALA A 520 -18.03 8.83 8.24
CA ALA A 520 -18.16 9.22 9.64
C ALA A 520 -16.78 9.41 10.29
N ALA A 521 -15.82 8.51 9.99
CA ALA A 521 -14.43 8.67 10.43
C ALA A 521 -13.82 9.97 9.87
N GLY A 522 -14.02 10.25 8.57
CA GLY A 522 -13.59 11.50 7.94
C GLY A 522 -14.23 12.75 8.58
N ALA A 523 -15.52 12.71 8.86
CA ALA A 523 -16.24 13.80 9.52
C ALA A 523 -15.71 14.07 10.94
N LEU A 524 -15.43 13.02 11.70
CA LEU A 524 -14.88 13.13 13.05
C LEU A 524 -13.45 13.70 13.05
N ILE A 525 -12.63 13.29 12.08
CA ILE A 525 -11.30 13.86 11.88
C ILE A 525 -11.41 15.36 11.51
N ALA A 526 -12.34 15.72 10.62
CA ALA A 526 -12.58 17.12 10.24
C ALA A 526 -13.00 17.97 11.45
N TRP A 527 -13.91 17.47 12.28
CA TRP A 527 -14.31 18.14 13.53
C TRP A 527 -13.15 18.31 14.52
N ARG A 528 -12.26 17.32 14.61
CA ARG A 528 -11.08 17.45 15.48
C ARG A 528 -10.13 18.54 14.96
N ARG A 529 -9.98 18.66 13.64
CA ARG A 529 -9.16 19.71 13.00
C ARG A 529 -9.69 21.10 13.31
N THR A 530 -10.99 21.35 13.10
CA THR A 530 -11.58 22.67 13.37
C THR A 530 -11.38 23.10 14.82
N ARG A 531 -11.49 22.18 15.79
CA ARG A 531 -11.23 22.51 17.20
C ARG A 531 -9.76 22.80 17.49
N SER A 532 -8.84 22.04 16.91
CA SER A 532 -7.40 22.27 17.12
C SER A 532 -6.90 23.57 16.50
N ASP A 533 -7.56 24.09 15.47
CA ASP A 533 -7.22 25.38 14.87
C ASP A 533 -7.83 26.57 15.63
N CYS A 534 -8.85 26.32 16.47
CA CYS A 534 -9.46 27.31 17.37
C CYS A 534 -8.79 27.41 18.74
N ASP A 535 -7.97 26.43 19.15
CA ASP A 535 -7.21 26.44 20.40
C ASP A 535 -5.70 26.60 20.11
N PRO A 536 -5.17 27.84 20.02
CA PRO A 536 -3.74 28.10 19.91
C PRO A 536 -3.09 27.96 21.30
N THR A 537 -2.82 26.73 21.74
CA THR A 537 -2.03 26.46 22.95
C THR A 537 -0.74 25.74 22.63
#